data_AF-A0A227HMZ8-F1
#
_entry.id   AF-A0A227HMZ8-F1
#
_cell.length_a   1.000
_cell.length_b   1.000
_cell.length_c   1.000
_cell.angle_alpha   90.00
_cell.angle_beta   90.00
_cell.angle_gamma   90.00
#
_symmetry.space_group_name_H-M   'P 1'
#
loop_
_entity.id
_entity.type
_entity.pdbx_description
1 polymer ?
#
loop_
_entity_poly.entity_id
_entity_poly.type
_entity_poly.pdbx_seq_one_letter_code
_entity_poly.pdbx_strand_id
1 'polypeptide(L)' 'LMAEPPTDRAALKAMLAQSFPLGAQKEQALWHCWAELKSLPEMTSTVDLVREELSFVIQKNAMVKNIMTHSHKLDL' A
#
# COMPACT_ATOMS: atom_id res chain seq x y z
N LEU A 1 -12.87 1.06 -7.17
CA LEU A 1 -13.02 0.49 -5.81
C LEU A 1 -12.64 1.57 -4.80
N MET A 2 -13.41 2.66 -4.73
CA MET A 2 -13.41 3.67 -3.64
C MET A 2 -14.75 4.40 -3.77
N ALA A 3 -15.75 4.02 -2.97
CA ALA A 3 -17.02 4.75 -2.96
C ALA A 3 -16.86 6.14 -2.33
N GLU A 4 -15.85 6.28 -1.45
CA GLU A 4 -15.49 7.51 -0.76
C GLU A 4 -13.95 7.60 -0.66
N PRO A 5 -13.35 8.78 -0.88
CA PRO A 5 -11.92 8.99 -0.68
C PRO A 5 -11.58 8.87 0.81
N PRO A 6 -10.48 8.20 1.18
CA PRO A 6 -10.08 8.03 2.56
C PRO A 6 -9.73 9.39 3.17
N THR A 7 -10.33 9.72 4.31
CA THR A 7 -10.08 10.98 5.02
C THR A 7 -8.65 11.05 5.58
N ASP A 8 -8.12 9.91 6.03
CA ASP A 8 -6.83 9.82 6.70
C ASP A 8 -6.09 8.51 6.34
N ARG A 9 -4.77 8.54 6.54
CA ARG A 9 -3.87 7.37 6.39
C ARG A 9 -4.37 6.14 7.15
N ALA A 10 -4.87 6.33 8.37
CA ALA A 10 -5.40 5.25 9.20
C ALA A 10 -6.65 4.59 8.58
N ALA A 11 -7.54 5.39 7.99
CA ALA A 11 -8.71 4.90 7.28
C ALA A 11 -8.31 4.13 6.02
N LEU A 12 -7.37 4.66 5.23
CA LEU A 12 -6.82 3.98 4.05
C LEU A 12 -6.21 2.62 4.44
N LYS A 13 -5.41 2.57 5.51
CA LYS A 13 -4.82 1.34 6.02
C LYS A 13 -5.88 0.33 6.47
N ALA A 14 -6.92 0.78 7.16
CA ALA A 14 -8.01 -0.08 7.61
C ALA A 14 -8.82 -0.65 6.43
N MET A 15 -9.11 0.16 5.41
CA MET A 15 -9.76 -0.29 4.18
C MET A 15 -8.90 -1.34 3.46
N LEU A 16 -7.60 -1.07 3.29
CA LEU A 16 -6.67 -2.01 2.68
C LEU A 16 -6.54 -3.31 3.48
N ALA A 17 -6.55 -3.24 4.81
CA ALA A 17 -6.49 -4.42 5.66
C ALA A 17 -7.75 -5.28 5.58
N GLN A 18 -8.92 -4.67 5.41
CA GLN A 18 -10.19 -5.36 5.24
C GLN A 18 -10.35 -5.97 3.84
N SER A 19 -10.00 -5.21 2.79
CA SER A 19 -10.19 -5.63 1.40
C SER A 19 -9.09 -6.54 0.88
N PHE A 20 -7.86 -6.41 1.38
CA PHE A 20 -6.70 -7.14 0.85
C PHE A 20 -5.91 -7.78 2.00
N PRO A 21 -5.94 -9.10 2.19
CA PRO A 21 -5.15 -9.74 3.26
C PRO A 21 -3.65 -9.76 2.94
N LEU A 22 -3.27 -9.82 1.65
CA LEU A 22 -1.88 -9.97 1.21
C LEU A 22 -1.20 -8.62 0.94
N GLY A 23 0.09 -8.52 1.30
CA GLY A 23 0.91 -7.33 1.05
C GLY A 23 1.02 -6.95 -0.43
N ALA A 24 1.17 -7.94 -1.32
CA ALA A 24 1.23 -7.71 -2.76
C ALA A 24 -0.10 -7.16 -3.32
N GLN A 25 -1.24 -7.64 -2.82
CA GLN A 25 -2.56 -7.15 -3.23
C GLN A 25 -2.77 -5.70 -2.76
N LYS A 26 -2.35 -5.37 -1.53
CA LYS A 26 -2.38 -3.99 -1.01
C LYS A 26 -1.57 -3.04 -1.88
N GLU A 27 -0.36 -3.46 -2.25
CA GLU A 27 0.53 -2.68 -3.11
C GLU A 27 -0.08 -2.42 -4.48
N GLN A 28 -0.63 -3.47 -5.12
CA GLN A 28 -1.27 -3.35 -6.41
C GLN A 28 -2.51 -2.46 -6.36
N ALA A 29 -3.36 -2.61 -5.34
CA ALA A 29 -4.54 -1.77 -5.15
C ALA A 29 -4.17 -0.29 -4.96
N LEU A 30 -3.16 -0.01 -4.11
CA LEU A 30 -2.64 1.34 -3.92
C LEU A 30 -2.05 1.91 -5.21
N TRP A 31 -1.34 1.11 -6.00
CA TRP A 31 -0.82 1.51 -7.31
C TRP A 31 -1.92 1.91 -8.29
N HIS A 32 -3.00 1.11 -8.36
CA HIS A 32 -4.14 1.43 -9.21
C HIS A 32 -4.83 2.71 -8.75
N CYS A 33 -5.14 2.85 -7.45
CA CYS A 33 -5.71 4.09 -6.92
C CYS A 33 -4.81 5.29 -7.17
N TRP A 34 -3.50 5.18 -6.95
CA TRP A 34 -2.56 6.26 -7.22
C TRP A 34 -2.55 6.66 -8.71
N ALA A 35 -2.57 5.67 -9.62
CA ALA A 35 -2.58 5.91 -11.06
C ALA A 35 -3.87 6.58 -11.57
N GLU A 36 -5.01 6.28 -10.94
CA GLU A 36 -6.28 6.95 -11.23
C GLU A 36 -6.29 8.37 -10.65
N LEU A 37 -5.88 8.54 -9.39
CA LEU A 37 -5.95 9.81 -8.67
C LEU A 37 -4.90 10.82 -9.14
N LYS A 38 -3.71 10.39 -9.59
CA LYS A 38 -2.66 11.31 -10.07
C LYS A 38 -3.09 12.14 -11.29
N SER A 39 -4.10 11.67 -12.02
CA SER A 39 -4.65 12.38 -13.18
C SER A 39 -5.65 13.46 -12.78
N LEU A 40 -6.06 13.51 -11.51
CA LEU A 40 -7.04 14.44 -10.97
C LEU A 40 -6.34 15.49 -10.07
N PRO A 41 -6.18 16.74 -10.52
CA PRO A 41 -5.47 17.78 -9.76
C PRO A 41 -6.19 18.16 -8.45
N GLU A 42 -7.50 17.95 -8.37
CA GLU A 42 -8.33 18.22 -7.19
C GLU A 42 -8.06 17.24 -6.04
N MET A 43 -7.48 16.07 -6.35
CA MET A 43 -7.24 14.97 -5.40
C MET A 43 -5.80 14.98 -4.86
N THR A 44 -5.05 16.08 -4.99
CA THR A 44 -3.63 16.13 -4.65
C THR A 44 -3.34 15.67 -3.21
N SER A 45 -4.16 16.07 -2.23
CA SER A 45 -4.02 15.63 -0.83
C SER A 45 -4.23 14.12 -0.68
N THR A 46 -5.20 13.55 -1.38
CA THR A 46 -5.46 12.10 -1.40
C THR A 46 -4.34 11.34 -2.10
N VAL A 47 -3.80 11.88 -3.19
CA VAL A 47 -2.66 11.31 -3.92
C VAL A 47 -1.44 11.22 -3.01
N ASP A 48 -1.19 12.24 -2.19
CA ASP A 48 -0.06 12.26 -1.26
C ASP A 48 -0.21 11.18 -0.17
N LEU A 49 -1.41 11.06 0.42
CA LEU A 49 -1.74 10.00 1.37
C LEU A 49 -1.56 8.59 0.78
N VAL A 50 -2.07 8.37 -0.45
CA VAL A 50 -1.94 7.09 -1.15
C VAL A 50 -0.48 6.79 -1.49
N ARG A 51 0.29 7.80 -1.89
CA ARG A 51 1.73 7.67 -2.17
C ARG A 51 2.51 7.29 -0.92
N GLU A 52 2.24 7.92 0.22
CA GLU A 52 2.92 7.61 1.47
C GLU A 52 2.62 6.17 1.92
N GLU A 53 1.35 5.74 1.87
CA GLU A 53 0.97 4.36 2.17
C GLU A 53 1.57 3.36 1.18
N LEU A 54 1.63 3.71 -0.10
CA LEU A 54 2.24 2.86 -1.12
C LEU A 54 3.73 2.63 -0.82
N SER A 55 4.47 3.69 -0.49
CA SER A 55 5.88 3.60 -0.09
C SER A 55 6.06 2.69 1.13
N PHE A 56 5.22 2.85 2.15
CA PHE A 56 5.24 2.02 3.35
C PHE A 56 4.98 0.53 3.04
N VAL A 57 3.98 0.23 2.22
CA VAL A 57 3.64 -1.15 1.84
C VAL A 57 4.76 -1.79 1.03
N ILE A 58 5.35 -1.07 0.07
CA ILE A 58 6.49 -1.55 -0.73
C ILE A 58 7.67 -1.90 0.18
N GLN A 59 8.05 -0.99 1.10
CA GLN A 59 9.13 -1.24 2.04
C GLN A 59 8.85 -2.45 2.93
N LYS A 60 7.63 -2.58 3.44
CA LYS A 60 7.24 -3.73 4.27
C LYS A 60 7.29 -5.03 3.48
N ASN A 61 6.79 -5.04 2.25
CA ASN A 61 6.83 -6.21 1.38
C ASN A 61 8.28 -6.61 1.07
N ALA A 62 9.16 -5.64 0.79
CA ALA A 62 10.58 -5.88 0.59
C ALA A 62 11.25 -6.46 1.85
N MET A 63 10.95 -5.93 3.03
CA MET A 63 11.46 -6.47 4.31
C MET A 63 11.00 -7.92 4.53
N VAL A 64 9.72 -8.23 4.33
CA VAL A 64 9.21 -9.60 4.48
C VAL A 64 9.88 -10.54 3.49
N LYS A 65 10.07 -10.12 2.23
CA LYS A 65 10.79 -10.91 1.21
C LYS A 65 12.25 -11.13 1.62
N ASN A 66 12.95 -10.11 2.10
CA ASN A 66 14.32 -10.24 2.57
C ASN A 66 14.42 -11.20 3.75
N ILE A 67 13.54 -11.09 4.75
CA ILE A 67 13.50 -12.02 5.89
C ILE A 67 13.25 -13.45 5.40
N MET A 68 12.26 -13.70 4.56
CA MET A 68 12.01 -15.05 4.02
C MET A 68 13.19 -15.62 3.23
N THR A 69 13.86 -14.78 2.44
CA THR A 69 15.00 -15.19 1.61
C THR A 69 16.25 -15.45 2.45
N HIS A 70 16.49 -14.63 3.48
CA HIS A 70 17.68 -14.72 4.33
C HIS A 70 17.49 -15.63 5.55
N SER A 71 16.25 -15.93 5.99
CA SER A 71 15.98 -16.89 7.07
C SER A 71 16.40 -18.32 6.71
N HIS A 72 16.42 -18.69 5.42
CA HIS A 72 16.94 -19.99 4.98
C HIS A 72 18.47 -20.13 5.09
N LYS A 73 19.21 -19.06 5.43
CA LYS A 73 20.66 -19.12 5.67
C LYS A 73 21.03 -19.25 7.15
N LEU A 74 20.06 -19.43 8.06
CA LEU A 74 20.35 -20.00 9.37
C LEU A 74 20.50 -21.54 9.22
N ASP A 75 21.49 -21.95 8.45
CA ASP A 75 22.05 -23.31 8.56
C ASP A 75 22.99 -23.26 9.78
N LEU A 76 22.53 -23.86 10.88
CA LEU A 76 23.37 -24.20 12.03
C LEU A 76 23.97 -25.58 11.80
#